data_AF-A0A9D6Y5J6-F1
#
_entry.id   AF-A0A9D6Y5J6-F1
#
_cell.length_a   1.000
_cell.length_b   1.000
_cell.length_c   1.000
_cell.angle_alpha   90.00
_cell.angle_beta   90.00
_cell.angle_gamma   90.00
#
_symmetry.space_group_name_H-M   'P 1'
#
loop_
_entity.id
_entity.type
_entity.pdbx_description
1 polymer ?
#
loop_
_entity_poly.entity_id
_entity_poly.type
_entity_poly.pdbx_seq_one_letter_code
_entity_poly.pdbx_strand_id
1 'polypeptide(L)'
;MPGQHYIVLPREANKAVSAGVGRRTDSPESYMLRVHRGRVSAYLNRYLAADVESVAVVVYTRKAYLADPDVQADPKEAERIGSAVTHVIVAVLASAGPNPPLTPFRFVANLAGGNNEALAWTADEIRAKALEIAAYADGWDVVAD
;
A
#
# COMPACT_ATOMS: atom_id res chain seq x y z
N MET A 1 -9.00 -7.94 12.58
CA MET A 1 -8.88 -8.88 13.73
C MET A 1 -9.14 -8.13 15.03
N PRO A 2 -9.51 -8.80 16.13
CA PRO A 2 -9.63 -8.14 17.44
C PRO A 2 -8.37 -7.33 17.78
N GLY A 3 -8.55 -6.05 18.13
CA GLY A 3 -7.44 -5.16 18.49
C GLY A 3 -6.66 -4.59 17.29
N GLN A 4 -7.19 -4.68 16.06
CA GLN A 4 -6.69 -3.97 14.88
C GLN A 4 -7.78 -3.06 14.33
N HIS A 5 -7.45 -1.79 14.11
CA HIS A 5 -8.41 -0.77 13.69
C HIS A 5 -7.90 0.01 12.49
N TYR A 6 -8.80 0.30 11.56
CA TYR A 6 -8.59 1.24 10.45
C TYR A 6 -9.33 2.52 10.78
N ILE A 7 -8.60 3.62 10.97
CA ILE A 7 -9.16 4.90 11.40
C ILE A 7 -8.91 5.92 10.31
N VAL A 8 -9.99 6.38 9.66
CA VAL A 8 -9.92 7.50 8.72
C VAL A 8 -9.70 8.78 9.52
N LEU A 9 -8.67 9.53 9.16
CA LEU A 9 -8.34 10.80 9.81
C LEU A 9 -9.18 11.97 9.25
N PRO A 10 -9.29 13.08 10.00
CA PRO A 10 -9.87 14.30 9.49
C PRO A 10 -9.16 14.80 8.22
N ARG A 11 -9.89 15.49 7.34
CA ARG A 11 -9.37 15.95 6.03
C ARG A 11 -8.15 16.86 6.13
N GLU A 12 -7.99 17.55 7.27
CA GLU A 12 -6.84 18.38 7.56
C GLU A 12 -5.52 17.59 7.52
N ALA A 13 -5.56 16.29 7.85
CA ALA A 13 -4.41 15.39 7.80
C ALA A 13 -3.89 15.17 6.37
N ASN A 14 -4.73 15.35 5.35
CA ASN A 14 -4.31 15.20 3.95
C ASN A 14 -3.17 16.16 3.57
N LYS A 15 -3.07 17.31 4.26
CA LYS A 15 -2.01 18.31 4.01
C LYS A 15 -0.66 17.93 4.60
N ALA A 16 -0.62 16.95 5.50
CA ALA A 16 0.59 16.55 6.22
C ALA A 16 1.37 15.42 5.51
N VAL A 17 0.79 14.85 4.45
CA VAL A 17 1.36 13.72 3.70
C VAL A 17 1.23 13.99 2.21
N SER A 18 1.95 13.23 1.38
CA SER A 18 1.72 13.24 -0.07
C SER A 18 1.51 11.82 -0.57
N ALA A 19 0.64 11.66 -1.57
CA ALA A 19 0.24 10.36 -2.08
C ALA A 19 1.44 9.60 -2.65
N GLY A 20 1.41 8.26 -2.55
CA GLY A 20 2.43 7.40 -3.17
C GLY A 20 2.21 7.19 -4.68
N VAL A 21 1.23 7.86 -5.27
CA VAL A 21 0.82 7.70 -6.67
C VAL A 21 0.56 9.05 -7.33
N GLY A 22 0.66 9.07 -8.65
CA GLY A 22 0.40 10.23 -9.50
C GLY A 22 -0.21 9.80 -10.83
N ARG A 23 -0.64 10.78 -11.63
CA ARG A 23 -1.12 10.51 -12.98
C ARG A 23 0.04 10.11 -13.88
N ARG A 24 -0.14 9.01 -14.61
CA ARG A 24 0.83 8.52 -15.59
C ARG A 24 1.03 9.58 -16.69
N THR A 25 2.24 9.69 -17.18
CA THR A 25 2.60 10.55 -18.33
C THR A 25 3.44 9.76 -19.34
N ASP A 26 3.47 10.21 -20.58
CA ASP A 26 4.33 9.63 -21.64
C ASP A 26 5.72 10.27 -21.69
N SER A 27 5.98 11.21 -20.78
CA SER A 27 7.17 12.06 -20.72
C SER A 27 8.26 11.37 -19.88
N PRO A 28 9.38 10.92 -20.47
CA PRO A 28 10.43 10.22 -19.72
C PRO A 28 11.03 11.06 -18.59
N GLU A 29 11.11 12.38 -18.77
CA GLU A 29 11.59 13.33 -17.76
C GLU A 29 10.68 13.43 -16.52
N SER A 30 9.44 12.94 -16.62
CA SER A 30 8.54 12.78 -15.49
C SER A 30 8.93 11.64 -14.55
N TYR A 31 9.87 10.77 -14.97
CA TYR A 31 10.24 9.57 -14.25
C TYR A 31 11.71 9.60 -13.79
N MET A 32 11.96 8.86 -12.71
CA MET A 32 13.29 8.54 -12.24
C MET A 32 13.42 7.03 -11.99
N LEU A 33 14.64 6.51 -12.16
CA LEU A 33 14.95 5.13 -11.85
C LEU A 33 15.34 4.99 -10.38
N ARG A 34 14.70 4.08 -9.65
CA ARG A 34 15.06 3.72 -8.27
C ARG A 34 15.23 2.22 -8.12
N VAL A 35 16.10 1.82 -7.21
CA VAL A 35 16.20 0.44 -6.75
C VAL A 35 15.22 0.23 -5.61
N HIS A 36 14.23 -0.62 -5.80
CA HIS A 36 13.33 -1.05 -4.75
C HIS A 36 13.33 -2.58 -4.67
N ARG A 37 13.60 -3.13 -3.47
CA ARG A 37 13.70 -4.59 -3.25
C ARG A 37 14.63 -5.29 -4.25
N GLY A 38 15.78 -4.68 -4.53
CA GLY A 38 16.79 -5.21 -5.44
C GLY A 38 16.46 -5.13 -6.93
N ARG A 39 15.36 -4.45 -7.32
CA ARG A 39 14.98 -4.25 -8.72
C ARG A 39 15.01 -2.77 -9.08
N VAL A 40 15.58 -2.45 -10.25
CA VAL A 40 15.48 -1.12 -10.84
C VAL A 40 14.08 -0.98 -11.46
N SER A 41 13.36 0.08 -11.12
CA SER A 41 12.06 0.40 -11.69
C SER A 41 11.94 1.90 -11.92
N ALA A 42 11.11 2.29 -12.87
CA ALA A 42 10.76 3.68 -13.11
C ALA A 42 9.64 4.10 -12.15
N TYR A 43 9.76 5.31 -11.61
CA TYR A 43 8.81 5.92 -10.69
C TYR A 43 8.59 7.37 -11.11
N LEU A 44 7.37 7.89 -10.94
CA LEU A 44 7.11 9.30 -11.15
C LEU A 44 7.92 10.15 -10.17
N ASN A 45 8.37 11.32 -10.61
CA ASN A 45 9.00 12.31 -9.75
C ASN A 45 8.04 12.75 -8.63
N ARG A 46 8.59 13.08 -7.45
CA ARG A 46 7.80 13.42 -6.26
C ARG A 46 6.80 14.57 -6.46
N TYR A 47 7.17 15.58 -7.26
CA TYR A 47 6.31 16.73 -7.55
C TYR A 47 5.09 16.39 -8.43
N LEU A 48 5.03 15.18 -8.99
CA LEU A 48 3.90 14.65 -9.75
C LEU A 48 2.95 13.79 -8.89
N ALA A 49 3.17 13.74 -7.57
CA ALA A 49 2.22 13.11 -6.66
C ALA A 49 0.85 13.77 -6.79
N ALA A 50 -0.18 12.94 -6.86
CA ALA A 50 -1.56 13.42 -6.86
C ALA A 50 -1.94 13.99 -5.49
N ASP A 51 -2.95 14.86 -5.49
CA ASP A 51 -3.52 15.38 -4.26
C ASP A 51 -4.09 14.25 -3.40
N VAL A 52 -3.84 14.33 -2.09
CA VAL A 52 -4.32 13.35 -1.12
C VAL A 52 -5.81 13.59 -0.86
N GLU A 53 -6.63 12.59 -1.17
CA GLU A 53 -8.08 12.64 -0.98
C GLU A 53 -8.51 12.11 0.39
N SER A 54 -7.76 11.14 0.93
CA SER A 54 -7.98 10.62 2.28
C SER A 54 -6.70 10.10 2.91
N VAL A 55 -6.66 10.16 4.24
CA VAL A 55 -5.61 9.54 5.05
C VAL A 55 -6.28 8.64 6.08
N ALA A 56 -5.78 7.42 6.21
CA ALA A 56 -6.15 6.52 7.28
C ALA A 56 -4.92 6.00 8.00
N VAL A 57 -5.10 5.64 9.27
CA VAL A 57 -4.07 4.96 10.07
C VAL A 57 -4.57 3.58 10.45
N VAL A 58 -3.67 2.61 10.35
CA VAL A 58 -3.88 1.28 10.89
C VAL A 58 -3.27 1.26 12.28
N VAL A 59 -4.10 1.04 13.30
CA VAL A 59 -3.72 1.06 14.71
C VAL A 59 -3.96 -0.29 15.32
N TYR A 60 -2.92 -0.88 15.89
CA TYR A 60 -3.00 -2.12 16.63
C TYR A 60 -2.93 -1.83 18.12
N THR A 61 -3.70 -2.55 18.94
CA THR A 61 -3.41 -2.67 20.37
C THR A 61 -2.04 -3.32 20.54
N ARG A 62 -1.31 -3.02 21.62
CA ARG A 62 0.01 -3.63 21.90
C ARG A 62 -0.05 -5.16 21.83
N LYS A 63 -1.12 -5.77 22.35
CA LYS A 63 -1.32 -7.22 22.29
C LYS A 63 -1.41 -7.74 20.84
N ALA A 64 -2.20 -7.07 20.00
CA ALA A 64 -2.36 -7.46 18.60
C ALA A 64 -1.05 -7.27 17.81
N TYR A 65 -0.32 -6.20 18.10
CA TYR A 65 0.98 -5.93 17.49
C TYR A 65 2.04 -6.98 17.82
N LEU A 66 2.16 -7.37 19.10
CA LEU A 66 3.10 -8.41 19.52
C LEU A 66 2.70 -9.83 19.08
N ALA A 67 1.46 -10.01 18.61
CA ALA A 67 0.99 -11.26 18.03
C ALA A 67 1.21 -11.35 16.51
N ASP A 68 1.68 -10.27 15.88
CA ASP A 68 1.97 -10.25 14.45
C ASP A 68 3.20 -11.12 14.14
N PRO A 69 3.14 -12.09 13.21
CA PRO A 69 4.27 -12.96 12.88
C PRO A 69 5.55 -12.21 12.49
N ASP A 70 5.41 -11.08 11.78
CA ASP A 70 6.58 -10.28 11.37
C ASP A 70 7.24 -9.60 12.58
N VAL A 71 6.44 -9.21 13.59
CA VAL A 71 6.94 -8.67 14.87
C VAL A 71 7.53 -9.76 15.74
N GLN A 72 6.93 -10.96 15.77
CA GLN A 72 7.46 -12.10 16.52
C GLN A 72 8.81 -12.59 15.97
N ALA A 73 9.04 -12.41 14.68
CA ALA A 73 10.31 -12.73 14.02
C ALA A 73 11.44 -11.74 14.39
N ASP A 74 11.13 -10.58 14.98
CA ASP A 74 12.12 -9.61 15.48
C ASP A 74 12.01 -9.43 17.01
N PRO A 75 12.84 -10.14 17.80
CA PRO A 75 12.82 -10.04 19.26
C PRO A 75 13.06 -8.63 19.81
N LYS A 76 13.72 -7.74 19.05
CA LYS A 76 14.00 -6.37 19.49
C LYS A 76 12.79 -5.46 19.39
N GLU A 77 11.79 -5.84 18.60
CA GLU A 77 10.65 -4.97 18.32
C GLU A 77 9.75 -4.80 19.55
N ALA A 78 9.61 -5.86 20.36
CA ALA A 78 8.89 -5.80 21.62
C ALA A 78 9.57 -4.87 22.65
N GLU A 79 10.90 -4.80 22.65
CA GLU A 79 11.67 -3.89 23.48
C GLU A 79 11.57 -2.45 22.98
N ARG A 80 11.66 -2.24 21.66
CA ARG A 80 11.61 -0.91 21.02
C ARG A 80 10.34 -0.12 21.38
N ILE A 81 9.18 -0.77 21.38
CA ILE A 81 7.91 -0.10 21.70
C ILE A 81 7.72 0.11 23.21
N GLY A 82 8.47 -0.61 24.06
CA GLY A 82 8.34 -0.53 25.50
C GLY A 82 7.03 -1.12 26.07
N SER A 83 6.97 -1.23 27.40
CA SER A 83 5.84 -1.82 28.12
C SER A 83 4.68 -0.85 28.35
N ALA A 84 4.93 0.46 28.33
CA ALA A 84 3.93 1.50 28.59
C ALA A 84 3.02 1.81 27.38
N VAL A 85 3.41 1.39 26.18
CA VAL A 85 2.62 1.61 24.96
C VAL A 85 1.34 0.78 24.99
N THR A 86 0.21 1.41 24.68
CA THR A 86 -1.09 0.72 24.59
C THR A 86 -1.48 0.41 23.14
N HIS A 87 -1.05 1.25 22.20
CA HIS A 87 -1.38 1.18 20.78
C HIS A 87 -0.17 1.53 19.92
N VAL A 88 -0.10 0.90 18.76
CA VAL A 88 0.97 1.12 17.77
C VAL A 88 0.30 1.48 16.45
N ILE A 89 0.73 2.59 15.84
CA ILE A 89 0.39 2.92 14.46
C ILE A 89 1.31 2.08 13.58
N VAL A 90 0.74 1.13 12.83
CA VAL A 90 1.51 0.20 11.98
C VAL A 90 1.59 0.66 10.53
N ALA A 91 0.65 1.47 10.08
CA ALA A 91 0.66 2.06 8.76
C ALA A 91 -0.09 3.39 8.73
N VAL A 92 0.40 4.31 7.90
CA VAL A 92 -0.32 5.51 7.46
C VAL A 92 -0.57 5.35 5.97
N LEU A 93 -1.83 5.43 5.57
CA LEU A 93 -2.30 5.14 4.23
C LEU A 93 -2.88 6.42 3.64
N ALA A 94 -2.10 7.07 2.78
CA ALA A 94 -2.54 8.22 2.00
C ALA A 94 -3.06 7.74 0.65
N SER A 95 -4.31 8.05 0.34
CA SER A 95 -4.97 7.64 -0.90
C SER A 95 -5.24 8.84 -1.80
N ALA A 96 -5.09 8.62 -3.11
CA ALA A 96 -5.45 9.57 -4.15
C ALA A 96 -6.11 8.82 -5.31
N GLY A 97 -7.10 9.44 -5.95
CA GLY A 97 -7.82 8.84 -7.06
C GLY A 97 -8.66 7.62 -6.68
N PRO A 98 -8.98 6.76 -7.68
CA PRO A 98 -9.76 5.55 -7.42
C PRO A 98 -9.00 4.61 -6.50
N ASN A 99 -9.73 3.82 -5.71
CA ASN A 99 -9.13 2.79 -4.86
C ASN A 99 -8.28 1.85 -5.73
N PRO A 100 -6.96 1.75 -5.48
CA PRO A 100 -6.08 0.96 -6.34
C PRO A 100 -6.48 -0.51 -6.28
N PRO A 101 -6.61 -1.20 -7.43
CA PRO A 101 -6.74 -2.65 -7.45
C PRO A 101 -5.41 -3.30 -7.04
N LEU A 102 -5.35 -4.64 -7.06
CA LEU A 102 -4.08 -5.35 -6.87
C LEU A 102 -3.04 -4.86 -7.90
N THR A 103 -1.79 -4.72 -7.49
CA THR A 103 -0.74 -4.47 -8.48
C THR A 103 -0.64 -5.63 -9.47
N PRO A 104 -0.27 -5.39 -10.75
CA PRO A 104 -0.15 -6.47 -11.73
C PRO A 104 0.72 -7.63 -11.23
N PHE A 105 1.84 -7.29 -10.58
CA PHE A 105 2.74 -8.29 -9.99
C PHE A 105 2.06 -9.11 -8.89
N ARG A 106 1.33 -8.47 -7.97
CA ARG A 106 0.63 -9.18 -6.89
C ARG A 106 -0.51 -10.03 -7.43
N PHE A 107 -1.24 -9.54 -8.44
CA PHE A 107 -2.32 -10.27 -9.08
C PHE A 107 -1.82 -11.59 -9.69
N VAL A 108 -0.76 -11.54 -10.51
CA VAL A 108 -0.14 -12.75 -11.08
C VAL A 108 0.40 -13.67 -9.99
N ALA A 109 1.07 -13.12 -8.98
CA ALA A 109 1.58 -13.92 -7.86
C ALA A 109 0.45 -14.65 -7.10
N ASN A 110 -0.69 -13.99 -6.90
CA ASN A 110 -1.85 -14.60 -6.24
C ASN A 110 -2.44 -15.74 -7.08
N LEU A 111 -2.57 -15.56 -8.40
CA LEU A 111 -3.03 -16.62 -9.31
C LEU A 111 -2.07 -17.83 -9.34
N ALA A 112 -0.78 -17.59 -9.10
CA ALA A 112 0.23 -18.63 -8.95
C ALA A 112 0.25 -19.30 -7.55
N GLY A 113 -0.78 -19.07 -6.72
CA GLY A 113 -0.90 -19.66 -5.38
C GLY A 113 -0.34 -18.81 -4.24
N GLY A 114 0.01 -17.54 -4.48
CA GLY A 114 0.48 -16.61 -3.44
C GLY A 114 -0.61 -16.15 -2.46
N ASN A 115 -1.89 -16.34 -2.81
CA ASN A 115 -3.03 -16.14 -1.91
C ASN A 115 -4.10 -17.20 -2.22
N ASN A 116 -4.54 -17.93 -1.20
CA ASN A 116 -5.54 -18.99 -1.33
C ASN A 116 -6.91 -18.48 -1.80
N GLU A 117 -7.25 -17.22 -1.55
CA GLU A 117 -8.50 -16.61 -2.03
C GLU A 117 -8.57 -16.60 -3.56
N ALA A 118 -7.44 -16.37 -4.24
CA ALA A 118 -7.39 -16.29 -5.69
C ALA A 118 -7.61 -17.63 -6.39
N LEU A 119 -7.41 -18.74 -5.67
CA LEU A 119 -7.68 -20.09 -6.17
C LEU A 119 -9.17 -20.39 -6.32
N ALA A 120 -10.02 -19.63 -5.62
CA ALA A 120 -11.48 -19.76 -5.69
C ALA A 120 -12.11 -18.89 -6.80
N TRP A 121 -11.33 -18.02 -7.44
CA TRP A 121 -11.85 -17.15 -8.50
C TRP A 121 -12.13 -17.93 -9.78
N THR A 122 -13.26 -17.62 -10.39
CA THR A 122 -13.64 -18.07 -11.73
C THR A 122 -12.83 -17.35 -12.81
N ALA A 123 -12.80 -17.92 -14.02
CA ALA A 123 -12.12 -17.30 -15.15
C ALA A 123 -12.65 -15.89 -15.48
N ASP A 124 -13.96 -15.65 -15.30
CA ASP A 124 -14.57 -14.36 -15.58
C ASP A 124 -14.22 -13.31 -14.51
N GLU A 125 -14.15 -13.70 -13.24
CA GLU A 125 -13.65 -12.83 -12.16
C GLU A 125 -12.18 -12.44 -12.38
N ILE A 126 -11.35 -13.40 -12.82
CA ILE A 126 -9.96 -13.16 -13.16
C ILE A 126 -9.85 -12.13 -14.29
N ARG A 127 -10.65 -12.28 -15.36
CA ARG A 127 -10.67 -11.32 -16.49
C ARG A 127 -11.13 -9.93 -16.04
N ALA A 128 -12.20 -9.85 -15.24
CA ALA A 128 -12.71 -8.59 -14.74
C ALA A 128 -11.65 -7.84 -13.90
N LYS A 129 -11.00 -8.55 -12.97
CA LYS A 129 -9.90 -7.98 -12.18
C LYS A 129 -8.72 -7.54 -13.05
N ALA A 130 -8.35 -8.33 -14.06
CA ALA A 130 -7.27 -7.96 -14.97
C ALA A 130 -7.58 -6.64 -15.73
N LEU A 131 -8.83 -6.45 -16.15
CA LEU A 131 -9.26 -5.20 -16.81
C LEU A 131 -9.22 -4.00 -15.86
N GLU A 132 -9.68 -4.16 -14.62
CA GLU A 132 -9.59 -3.10 -13.60
C GLU A 132 -8.13 -2.69 -13.32
N ILE A 133 -7.25 -3.70 -13.22
CA ILE A 133 -5.81 -3.48 -12.99
C ILE A 133 -5.16 -2.77 -14.16
N ALA A 134 -5.45 -3.20 -15.39
CA ALA A 134 -4.93 -2.55 -16.59
C ALA A 134 -5.41 -1.09 -16.68
N ALA A 135 -6.71 -0.86 -16.51
CA ALA A 135 -7.29 0.48 -16.55
C ALA A 135 -6.68 1.43 -15.49
N TYR A 136 -6.40 0.91 -14.29
CA TYR A 136 -5.70 1.70 -13.28
C TYR A 136 -4.24 1.99 -13.67
N ALA A 137 -3.49 0.95 -14.08
CA ALA A 137 -2.07 1.05 -14.43
C ALA A 137 -1.80 1.93 -15.68
N ASP A 138 -2.78 2.05 -16.58
CA ASP A 138 -2.71 2.96 -17.73
C ASP A 138 -2.82 4.43 -17.30
N GLY A 139 -3.55 4.73 -16.23
CA GLY A 139 -3.83 6.10 -15.79
C GLY A 139 -2.99 6.59 -14.61
N TRP A 140 -2.39 5.67 -13.84
CA TRP A 140 -1.72 5.95 -12.57
C TRP A 140 -0.38 5.22 -12.49
N ASP A 141 0.59 5.86 -11.86
CA ASP A 141 1.89 5.24 -11.56
C ASP A 141 2.37 5.60 -10.16
N VAL A 142 3.33 4.82 -9.65
CA VAL A 142 3.92 4.99 -8.33
C VAL A 142 4.92 6.14 -8.35
N VAL A 143 4.87 6.96 -7.31
CA VAL A 143 5.77 8.09 -7.12
C VAL A 143 6.97 7.66 -6.29
N ALA A 144 8.15 8.15 -6.66
CA ALA A 144 9.35 7.99 -5.85
C ALA A 144 9.22 8.80 -4.56
N ASP A 145 9.28 8.12 -3.42
CA ASP A 145 9.50 8.74 -2.10
C ASP A 145 10.98 9.09 -1.90
#